data_AF-A0A8J3E6N3-F1
#
_entry.id   AF-A0A8J3E6N3-F1
#
_cell.length_a   1.000
_cell.length_b   1.000
_cell.length_c   1.000
_cell.angle_alpha   90.00
_cell.angle_beta   90.00
_cell.angle_gamma   90.00
#
_symmetry.space_group_name_H-M   'P 1'
#
loop_
_entity.id
_entity.type
_entity.pdbx_description
1 polymer ?
#
loop_
_entity_poly.entity_id
_entity_poly.type
_entity_poly.pdbx_seq_one_letter_code
_entity_poly.pdbx_strand_id
1 'polypeptide(L)'
;MPVWPIPPVEIQPVITLDRWQIIRLPNGDCHFVGYNPAGLEGRVSNIVTAFDQARMRARTKSGRIYELVGAPGWSKHAQYVLGRWCALNSIEVGALEYVTPAALAGLPIE
;
A
#
# COMPACT_ATOMS: atom_id res chain seq x y z
N MET A 1 -10.85 8.34 13.99
CA MET A 1 -11.35 7.08 13.38
C MET A 1 -10.56 5.94 13.99
N PRO A 2 -11.21 4.85 14.46
CA PRO A 2 -10.49 3.67 14.94
C PRO A 2 -9.71 3.01 13.80
N VAL A 3 -8.58 2.37 14.13
CA VAL A 3 -7.86 1.47 13.22
C VAL A 3 -8.38 0.06 13.50
N TRP A 4 -8.90 -0.61 12.48
CA TRP A 4 -9.50 -1.94 12.61
C TRP A 4 -8.47 -3.05 12.34
N PRO A 5 -8.64 -4.25 12.92
CA PRO A 5 -7.82 -5.39 12.57
C PRO A 5 -8.02 -5.77 11.10
N ILE A 6 -6.92 -6.05 10.42
CA ILE A 6 -6.91 -6.49 9.03
C ILE A 6 -7.42 -7.95 8.98
N PRO A 7 -8.42 -8.28 8.14
CA PRO A 7 -8.84 -9.67 7.94
C PRO A 7 -7.65 -10.51 7.49
N PRO A 8 -7.52 -11.80 7.88
CA PRO A 8 -6.49 -12.71 7.37
C PRO A 8 -6.46 -12.79 5.83
N VAL A 9 -5.32 -13.20 5.26
CA VAL A 9 -5.16 -13.29 3.79
C VAL A 9 -6.03 -14.39 3.18
N GLU A 10 -6.37 -15.42 3.95
CA GLU A 10 -7.24 -16.52 3.57
C GLU A 10 -8.69 -16.04 3.37
N ILE A 11 -9.09 -15.00 4.12
CA ILE A 11 -10.44 -14.42 4.06
C ILE A 11 -10.50 -13.31 3.02
N GLN A 12 -9.44 -12.51 2.93
CA GLN A 12 -9.36 -11.40 1.97
C GLN A 12 -7.99 -11.42 1.26
N PRO A 13 -7.81 -12.30 0.26
CA PRO A 13 -6.52 -12.48 -0.41
C PRO A 13 -6.16 -11.33 -1.34
N VAL A 14 -7.17 -10.61 -1.84
CA VAL A 14 -7.03 -9.53 -2.80
C VAL A 14 -7.65 -8.26 -2.24
N ILE A 15 -6.95 -7.13 -2.41
CA ILE A 15 -7.45 -5.81 -2.06
C ILE A 15 -7.25 -4.86 -3.21
N THR A 16 -8.30 -4.12 -3.54
CA THR A 16 -8.25 -3.04 -4.50
C THR A 16 -7.95 -1.73 -3.80
N LEU A 17 -7.04 -0.91 -4.36
CA LEU A 17 -6.78 0.45 -3.92
C LEU A 17 -7.08 1.44 -5.04
N ASP A 18 -7.95 2.41 -4.75
CA ASP A 18 -8.12 3.64 -5.52
C ASP A 18 -7.27 4.77 -4.91
N ARG A 19 -7.05 5.86 -5.67
CA ARG A 19 -6.34 7.07 -5.23
C ARG A 19 -5.13 6.70 -4.39
N TRP A 20 -4.27 5.92 -5.03
CA TRP A 20 -3.18 5.22 -4.39
C TRP A 20 -1.87 5.97 -4.61
N GLN A 21 -0.93 5.72 -3.70
CA GLN A 21 0.42 6.24 -3.69
C GLN A 21 1.36 5.12 -3.26
N ILE A 22 2.59 5.17 -3.73
CA ILE A 22 3.64 4.25 -3.30
C ILE A 22 4.60 5.07 -2.46
N ILE A 23 4.85 4.61 -1.24
CA ILE A 23 5.85 5.20 -0.35
C ILE A 23 7.05 4.26 -0.27
N ARG A 24 8.24 4.82 -0.23
CA ARG A 24 9.48 4.11 0.06
C ARG A 24 10.03 4.61 1.40
N LEU A 25 10.38 3.66 2.26
CA LEU A 25 11.05 3.91 3.52
C LEU A 25 12.57 4.07 3.30
N PRO A 26 13.30 4.68 4.24
CA PRO A 26 14.76 4.85 4.15
C PRO A 26 15.55 3.55 4.00
N ASN A 27 14.99 2.42 4.47
CA ASN A 27 15.59 1.10 4.31
C ASN A 27 15.36 0.48 2.91
N GLY A 28 14.65 1.18 2.01
CA GLY A 28 14.32 0.73 0.66
C GLY A 28 12.98 0.01 0.54
N ASP A 29 12.29 -0.29 1.65
CA ASP A 29 11.01 -1.00 1.62
C ASP A 29 9.92 -0.12 1.00
N CYS A 30 9.21 -0.67 0.02
CA CYS A 30 8.09 -0.01 -0.63
C CYS A 30 6.76 -0.50 -0.04
N HIS A 31 5.85 0.43 0.23
CA HIS A 31 4.49 0.18 0.71
C HIS A 31 3.48 0.94 -0.14
N PHE A 32 2.27 0.40 -0.27
CA PHE A 32 1.14 1.09 -0.88
C PHE A 32 0.29 1.79 0.16
N VAL A 33 -0.18 2.96 -0.21
CA VAL A 33 -1.10 3.78 0.57
C VAL A 33 -2.24 4.16 -0.34
N GLY A 34 -3.49 3.87 0.03
CA GLY A 34 -4.63 4.19 -0.83
C GLY A 34 -5.94 4.02 -0.11
N TYR A 35 -7.04 4.23 -0.83
CA TYR A 35 -8.36 3.97 -0.31
C TYR A 35 -8.91 2.68 -0.89
N ASN A 36 -9.40 1.81 -0.01
CA ASN A 36 -10.05 0.56 -0.37
C ASN A 36 -11.56 0.82 -0.52
N PRO A 37 -12.11 0.86 -1.74
CA PRO A 37 -13.52 1.14 -1.96
C PRO A 37 -14.44 0.03 -1.42
N ALA A 38 -13.98 -1.22 -1.40
CA ALA A 38 -14.78 -2.34 -0.90
C ALA A 38 -14.95 -2.28 0.64
N GLY A 39 -13.91 -1.87 1.36
CA GLY A 39 -13.93 -1.70 2.81
C GLY A 39 -14.32 -0.29 3.29
N LEU A 40 -14.47 0.65 2.35
CA LEU A 40 -14.68 2.08 2.60
C LEU A 40 -13.64 2.70 3.56
N GLU A 41 -12.38 2.27 3.45
CA GLU A 41 -11.32 2.60 4.41
C GLU A 41 -10.02 3.08 3.75
N GLY A 42 -9.23 3.88 4.46
CA GLY A 42 -7.84 4.12 4.10
C GLY A 42 -6.99 2.91 4.47
N ARG A 43 -5.92 2.65 3.70
CA ARG A 43 -5.09 1.47 3.91
C ARG A 43 -3.63 1.72 3.61
N VAL A 44 -2.77 1.09 4.41
CA VAL A 44 -1.33 0.96 4.17
C VAL A 44 -1.01 -0.54 4.05
N SER A 45 -0.32 -0.93 2.98
CA SER A 45 0.05 -2.33 2.75
C SER A 45 1.27 -2.74 3.58
N ASN A 46 1.53 -4.05 3.65
CA ASN A 46 2.84 -4.55 4.03
C ASN A 46 3.85 -4.34 2.88
N ILE A 47 5.13 -4.63 3.11
CA ILE A 47 6.24 -4.49 2.15
C ILE A 47 5.86 -5.19 0.84
N VAL A 48 6.00 -4.48 -0.27
CA VAL A 48 5.78 -5.00 -1.62
C VAL A 48 7.00 -5.81 -2.04
N THR A 49 6.78 -7.07 -2.42
CA THR A 49 7.85 -8.02 -2.77
C THR A 49 7.84 -8.45 -4.24
N ALA A 50 6.71 -8.30 -4.93
CA ALA A 50 6.55 -8.58 -6.35
C ALA A 50 5.59 -7.57 -6.97
N PHE A 51 5.84 -7.14 -8.22
CA PHE A 51 4.99 -6.16 -8.92
C PHE A 51 4.85 -6.48 -10.41
N ASP A 52 3.60 -6.68 -10.84
CA ASP A 52 3.21 -6.78 -12.24
C ASP A 52 2.67 -5.42 -12.71
N GLN A 53 3.50 -4.67 -13.42
CA GLN A 53 3.15 -3.36 -13.97
C GLN A 53 2.09 -3.44 -15.07
N ALA A 54 2.02 -4.55 -15.83
CA ALA A 54 1.04 -4.69 -16.91
C ALA A 54 -0.37 -4.84 -16.34
N ARG A 55 -0.51 -5.54 -15.20
CA ARG A 55 -1.78 -5.73 -14.49
C ARG A 55 -2.02 -4.72 -13.38
N MET A 56 -1.02 -3.90 -13.04
CA MET A 56 -1.03 -3.02 -11.87
C MET A 56 -1.34 -3.78 -10.58
N ARG A 57 -0.70 -4.94 -10.40
CA ARG A 57 -0.88 -5.82 -9.23
C ARG A 57 0.43 -6.02 -8.50
N ALA A 58 0.40 -6.07 -7.19
CA ALA A 58 1.57 -6.39 -6.39
C ALA A 58 1.26 -7.40 -5.31
N ARG A 59 2.25 -8.23 -4.98
CA ARG A 59 2.20 -9.09 -3.81
C ARG A 59 2.98 -8.45 -2.68
N THR A 60 2.44 -8.55 -1.48
CA THR A 60 3.13 -8.11 -0.26
C THR A 60 3.75 -9.29 0.48
N LYS A 61 4.67 -9.02 1.41
CA LYS A 61 5.31 -10.03 2.27
C LYS A 61 4.35 -10.96 3.01
N SER A 62 3.13 -10.49 3.32
CA SER A 62 2.06 -11.31 3.90
C SER A 62 1.36 -12.25 2.92
N GLY A 63 1.77 -12.29 1.65
CA GLY A 63 1.13 -13.04 0.58
C GLY A 63 -0.11 -12.39 -0.03
N ARG A 64 -0.52 -11.20 0.43
CA ARG A 64 -1.72 -10.51 -0.06
C ARG A 64 -1.45 -9.84 -1.40
N ILE A 65 -2.43 -9.90 -2.30
CA ILE A 65 -2.39 -9.20 -3.59
C ILE A 65 -3.09 -7.86 -3.44
N TYR A 66 -2.43 -6.81 -3.90
CA TYR A 66 -2.98 -5.46 -4.03
C TYR A 66 -3.13 -5.12 -5.49
N GLU A 67 -4.35 -4.72 -5.89
CA GLU A 67 -4.67 -4.27 -7.23
C GLU A 67 -4.82 -2.75 -7.21
N LEU A 68 -3.96 -2.05 -7.95
CA LEU A 68 -3.97 -0.60 -8.05
C LEU A 68 -4.90 -0.21 -9.20
N VAL A 69 -6.03 0.43 -8.88
CA VAL A 69 -7.05 0.82 -9.87
C VAL A 69 -7.14 2.33 -9.98
N GLY A 70 -7.48 2.79 -11.19
CA GLY A 70 -7.52 4.21 -11.50
C GLY A 70 -6.15 4.88 -11.43
N ALA A 71 -6.16 6.21 -11.48
CA ALA A 71 -4.94 7.00 -11.41
C ALA A 71 -4.35 7.03 -9.98
N PRO A 72 -3.01 7.10 -9.85
CA PRO A 72 -2.39 7.47 -8.58
C PRO A 72 -2.97 8.80 -8.09
N GLY A 73 -3.15 8.94 -6.78
CA GLY A 73 -3.81 10.13 -6.24
C GLY A 73 -3.80 10.20 -4.74
N TRP A 74 -4.17 11.37 -4.22
CA TRP A 74 -4.25 11.62 -2.79
C TRP A 74 -5.61 11.23 -2.23
N SER A 75 -5.63 10.64 -1.03
CA SER A 75 -6.85 10.32 -0.30
C SER A 75 -6.72 10.70 1.17
N LYS A 76 -7.67 11.50 1.68
CA LYS A 76 -7.72 11.93 3.08
C LYS A 76 -7.73 10.75 4.05
N HIS A 77 -8.49 9.70 3.72
CA HIS A 77 -8.59 8.50 4.54
C HIS A 77 -7.26 7.72 4.54
N ALA A 78 -6.64 7.58 3.37
CA ALA A 78 -5.36 6.90 3.23
C ALA A 78 -4.26 7.61 4.01
N GLN A 79 -4.22 8.94 3.96
CA GLN A 79 -3.25 9.76 4.67
C GLN A 79 -3.44 9.75 6.18
N TYR A 80 -4.68 9.75 6.66
CA TYR A 80 -4.96 9.54 8.08
C TYR A 80 -4.40 8.21 8.57
N VAL A 81 -4.62 7.12 7.81
CA VAL A 81 -4.12 5.78 8.16
C VAL A 81 -2.60 5.73 8.03
N LEU A 82 -2.00 6.38 7.04
CA LEU A 82 -0.54 6.51 6.90
C LEU A 82 0.08 7.17 8.12
N GLY A 83 -0.43 8.33 8.57
CA GLY A 83 0.09 9.00 9.76
C GLY A 83 0.00 8.13 11.02
N ARG A 84 -1.10 7.38 11.18
CA ARG A 84 -1.26 6.42 12.29
C ARG A 84 -0.30 5.24 12.17
N TRP A 85 -0.13 4.69 10.98
CA TRP A 85 0.80 3.60 10.71
C TRP A 85 2.25 4.01 10.98
N CYS A 86 2.66 5.20 10.55
CA CYS A 86 3.97 5.78 10.87
C CYS A 86 4.18 5.90 12.37
N ALA A 87 3.21 6.46 13.10
CA ALA A 87 3.30 6.60 14.57
C ALA A 87 3.42 5.25 15.29
N LEU A 88 2.72 4.21 14.81
CA LEU A 88 2.77 2.86 15.40
C LEU A 88 4.09 2.11 15.11
N ASN A 89 4.75 2.42 13.99
CA ASN A 89 6.00 1.78 13.58
C ASN A 89 7.24 2.65 13.87
N SER A 90 7.06 3.78 14.58
CA SER A 90 8.13 4.74 14.87
C SER A 90 8.84 5.26 13.60
N ILE A 91 8.08 5.49 12.53
CA ILE A 91 8.57 6.02 11.25
C ILE A 91 8.24 7.51 11.19
N GLU A 92 9.23 8.33 10.85
CA GLU A 92 9.00 9.76 10.59
C GLU A 92 8.34 9.97 9.23
N VAL A 93 7.20 10.67 9.20
CA VAL A 93 6.45 10.93 7.95
C VAL A 93 7.29 11.72 6.94
N GLY A 94 8.20 12.59 7.39
CA GLY A 94 9.11 13.34 6.53
C GLY A 94 10.22 12.51 5.90
N ALA A 95 10.47 11.30 6.40
CA ALA A 95 11.46 10.37 5.84
C ALA A 95 10.89 9.49 4.72
N LEU A 96 9.59 9.60 4.42
CA LEU A 96 8.93 8.86 3.36
C LEU A 96 9.18 9.50 2.00
N GLU A 97 9.59 8.70 1.02
CA GLU A 97 9.67 9.13 -0.37
C GLU A 97 8.44 8.65 -1.14
N TYR A 98 7.75 9.55 -1.85
CA TYR A 98 6.65 9.16 -2.75
C TYR A 98 7.21 8.80 -4.12
N VAL A 99 7.01 7.54 -4.53
CA VAL A 99 7.58 6.98 -5.75
C VAL A 99 6.50 6.58 -6.76
N THR A 100 6.91 6.41 -8.02
CA THR A 100 6.04 5.93 -9.09
C THR A 100 6.12 4.39 -9.22
N PRO A 101 5.20 3.74 -9.94
CA PRO A 101 5.28 2.30 -10.21
C PRO A 101 6.60 1.85 -10.86
N ALA A 102 7.27 2.73 -11.60
CA ALA A 102 8.57 2.44 -12.20
C ALA A 102 9.64 2.11 -11.14
N ALA A 103 9.51 2.63 -9.92
CA ALA A 103 10.40 2.30 -8.80
C ALA A 103 10.27 0.84 -8.33
N LEU A 104 9.22 0.14 -8.75
CA LEU A 104 8.97 -1.28 -8.47
C LEU A 104 9.27 -2.20 -9.66
N ALA A 105 9.63 -1.67 -10.83
CA ALA A 105 9.80 -2.45 -12.06
C ALA A 105 10.94 -3.49 -12.01
N GLY A 106 11.84 -3.40 -11.01
CA GLY A 106 12.89 -4.38 -10.77
C GLY A 106 12.49 -5.53 -9.83
N LEU A 107 11.28 -5.49 -9.27
CA LEU A 107 10.76 -6.60 -8.46
C LEU A 107 10.32 -7.75 -9.36
N PRO A 108 10.45 -9.01 -8.91
CA PRO A 108 9.99 -10.15 -9.69
C PRO A 108 8.49 -10.05 -9.96
N ILE A 109 8.07 -10.66 -11.07
CA ILE A 109 6.68 -10.95 -11.37
C ILE A 109 6.43 -12.35 -10.80
N GLU A 110 5.41 -12.49 -9.93
CA GLU A 110 4.98 -13.79 -9.41
C GLU A 110 3.77 -14.33 -10.17
#